data_AF-A0AAN5C217-F1
#
_entry.id   AF-A0AAN5C217-F1
#
_cell.length_a   1.000
_cell.length_b   1.000
_cell.length_c   1.000
_cell.angle_alpha   90.00
_cell.angle_beta   90.00
_cell.angle_gamma   90.00
#
_symmetry.space_group_name_H-M   'P 1'
#
loop_
_entity.id
_entity.type
_entity.pdbx_description
1 polymer ?
#
loop_
_entity_poly.entity_id
_entity_poly.type
_entity_poly.pdbx_seq_one_letter_code
_entity_poly.pdbx_strand_id
1 'polypeptide(L)'
;MDPYSYLALRVKSDGRRYTVNIQTDSIVETDIHQHRLYTRHHRVQEASDEDLSSHEAAAEESSEVYPSRVPPSLSDVPPESTIMSTSTSTETAGTTGWETILLPLNAFVRTNHGLVVEPQTSILRQRVKSIGIGLTDRVEGPYDLRIHKIWATNGMSEAEIEEERRICGVDALPVDEGVRSGWTRESAQQHTSPQEAPKAKKGLKALRSEWDQ
;
A
#
# COMPACT_ATOMS: atom_id res chain seq x y z
N MET A 1 20.52 4.33 7.75
CA MET A 1 19.15 4.51 8.26
C MET A 1 18.35 5.23 7.21
N ASP A 2 17.28 4.61 6.74
CA ASP A 2 16.36 5.22 5.79
C ASP A 2 15.46 6.21 6.53
N PRO A 3 15.47 7.51 6.15
CA PRO A 3 14.86 8.54 6.97
C PRO A 3 13.33 8.57 6.90
N TYR A 4 12.71 8.03 5.83
CA TYR A 4 11.27 8.11 5.60
C TYR A 4 10.69 6.76 5.21
N SER A 5 9.45 6.49 5.61
CA SER A 5 8.75 5.21 5.41
C SER A 5 7.68 5.29 4.32
N TYR A 6 7.08 6.46 4.13
CA TYR A 6 5.99 6.68 3.20
C TYR A 6 6.30 7.82 2.23
N LEU A 7 5.78 7.71 1.01
CA LEU A 7 5.56 8.81 0.11
C LEU A 7 4.11 9.26 0.24
N ALA A 8 3.89 10.50 0.65
CA ALA A 8 2.59 11.10 0.80
C ALA A 8 2.26 11.98 -0.42
N LEU A 9 1.03 11.86 -0.92
CA LEU A 9 0.51 12.67 -2.01
C LEU A 9 -0.85 13.24 -1.60
N ARG A 10 -0.96 14.58 -1.62
CA ARG A 10 -2.24 15.29 -1.46
C ARG A 10 -2.75 15.65 -2.84
N VAL A 11 -3.85 15.04 -3.26
CA VAL A 11 -4.36 15.09 -4.62
C VAL A 11 -5.87 15.29 -4.66
N LYS A 12 -6.34 15.74 -5.82
CA LYS A 12 -7.75 15.69 -6.23
C LYS A 12 -7.79 15.02 -7.59
N SER A 13 -8.59 13.96 -7.71
CA SER A 13 -8.57 13.08 -8.87
C SER A 13 -9.93 12.95 -9.52
N ASP A 14 -9.93 12.78 -10.83
CA ASP A 14 -11.07 12.42 -11.67
C ASP A 14 -11.47 10.94 -11.59
N GLY A 15 -10.75 10.12 -10.82
CA GLY A 15 -11.04 8.69 -10.64
C GLY A 15 -10.38 7.77 -11.66
N ARG A 16 -9.61 8.32 -12.61
CA ARG A 16 -8.84 7.53 -13.58
C ARG A 16 -7.73 6.72 -12.90
N ARG A 17 -7.19 5.71 -13.60
CA ARG A 17 -6.14 4.83 -13.05
C ARG A 17 -4.77 5.52 -13.20
N TYR A 18 -4.17 5.94 -12.10
CA TYR A 18 -2.83 6.53 -12.08
C TYR A 18 -1.80 5.65 -11.38
N THR A 19 -0.54 5.80 -11.73
CA THR A 19 0.63 5.22 -11.06
C THR A 19 1.59 6.31 -10.61
N VAL A 20 2.29 6.03 -9.52
CA VAL A 20 3.42 6.80 -9.02
C VAL A 20 4.68 6.00 -9.33
N ASN A 21 5.63 6.65 -9.98
CA ASN A 21 6.90 6.10 -10.39
C ASN A 21 8.03 6.79 -9.63
N ILE A 22 8.97 6.03 -9.07
CA ILE A 22 10.15 6.55 -8.39
C ILE A 22 11.38 5.97 -9.08
N GLN A 23 12.23 6.86 -9.59
CA GLN A 23 13.55 6.49 -10.06
C GLN A 23 14.59 6.82 -8.99
N THR A 24 15.42 5.85 -8.63
CA THR A 24 16.55 6.04 -7.72
C THR A 24 17.84 5.62 -8.39
N ASP A 25 18.97 5.83 -7.72
CA ASP A 25 20.17 5.06 -8.06
C ASP A 25 19.82 3.55 -8.01
N SER A 26 20.22 2.82 -9.04
CA SER A 26 20.13 1.36 -9.16
C SER A 26 21.30 0.86 -9.99
N ILE A 27 21.57 -0.45 -9.94
CA ILE A 27 22.57 -1.11 -10.80
C ILE A 27 22.18 -0.95 -12.27
N VAL A 28 20.88 -1.01 -12.56
CA VAL A 28 20.32 -0.81 -13.90
C VAL A 28 19.64 0.55 -13.93
N GLU A 29 20.14 1.47 -14.74
CA GLU A 29 19.67 2.87 -14.75
C GLU A 29 18.22 3.03 -15.21
N THR A 30 17.71 2.06 -15.99
CA THR A 30 16.34 2.00 -16.47
C THR A 30 15.36 1.39 -15.46
N ASP A 31 15.82 1.02 -14.26
CA ASP A 31 14.93 0.56 -13.20
C ASP A 31 14.03 1.68 -12.68
N ILE A 32 12.75 1.37 -12.59
CA ILE A 32 11.72 2.25 -12.05
C ILE A 32 10.93 1.47 -11.01
N HIS A 33 10.70 2.10 -9.86
CA HIS A 33 9.85 1.55 -8.83
C HIS A 33 8.45 2.13 -8.98
N GLN A 34 7.44 1.28 -9.09
CA GLN A 34 6.06 1.68 -9.41
C GLN A 34 5.10 1.30 -8.28
N HIS A 35 4.11 2.15 -8.04
CA HIS A 35 2.99 1.89 -7.15
C HIS A 35 1.73 2.54 -7.72
N ARG A 36 0.59 1.88 -7.63
CA ARG A 36 -0.68 2.48 -8.06
C ARG A 36 -1.11 3.60 -7.12
N LEU A 37 -1.66 4.67 -7.67
CA LEU A 37 -2.29 5.74 -6.91
C LEU A 37 -3.78 5.42 -6.78
N TYR A 38 -4.17 4.98 -5.59
CA TYR A 38 -5.56 4.68 -5.27
C TYR A 38 -6.24 5.92 -4.70
N THR A 39 -7.18 6.48 -5.47
CA THR A 39 -7.97 7.65 -5.08
C THR A 39 -9.37 7.21 -4.69
N ARG A 40 -10.12 7.99 -3.92
CA ARG A 40 -11.50 7.62 -3.58
C ARG A 40 -12.46 7.66 -4.76
N HIS A 41 -12.16 8.52 -5.71
CA HIS A 41 -12.88 8.57 -6.98
C HIS A 41 -12.53 7.39 -7.89
N HIS A 42 -11.61 6.51 -7.48
CA HIS A 42 -11.31 5.25 -8.16
C HIS A 42 -12.53 4.34 -8.09
N ARG A 43 -13.49 4.58 -8.99
CA ARG A 43 -14.53 3.62 -9.30
C ARG A 43 -13.81 2.44 -9.94
N VAL A 44 -13.88 1.29 -9.28
CA VAL A 44 -14.06 0.05 -10.02
C VAL A 44 -15.31 0.33 -10.86
N GLN A 45 -15.11 0.74 -12.10
CA GLN A 45 -16.19 0.86 -13.07
C GLN A 45 -16.88 -0.51 -12.99
N GLU A 46 -18.09 -0.57 -12.42
CA GLU A 46 -18.96 -1.71 -12.67
C GLU A 46 -19.00 -1.80 -14.18
N ALA A 47 -18.45 -2.89 -14.71
CA ALA A 47 -18.40 -3.13 -16.13
C ALA A 47 -19.79 -2.90 -16.69
N SER A 48 -19.99 -1.79 -17.42
CA SER A 48 -21.01 -1.79 -18.45
C SER A 48 -20.64 -2.94 -19.38
N ASP A 49 -21.60 -3.79 -19.71
CA ASP A 49 -21.42 -5.01 -20.51
C ASP A 49 -20.76 -4.79 -21.91
N GLU A 50 -20.44 -3.53 -22.28
CA GLU A 50 -19.70 -3.17 -23.48
C GLU A 50 -18.16 -3.12 -23.31
N ASP A 51 -17.62 -3.10 -22.07
CA ASP A 51 -16.17 -2.95 -21.82
C ASP A 51 -15.40 -4.28 -21.64
N LEU A 52 -16.08 -5.43 -21.74
CA LEU A 52 -15.52 -6.77 -21.51
C LEU A 52 -14.30 -7.09 -22.39
N SER A 53 -14.20 -6.49 -23.57
CA SER A 53 -13.03 -6.66 -24.46
C SER A 53 -11.72 -6.08 -23.89
N SER A 54 -11.79 -5.05 -23.04
CA SER A 54 -10.61 -4.38 -22.50
C SER A 54 -10.08 -5.04 -21.22
N HIS A 55 -10.98 -5.65 -20.45
CA HIS A 55 -10.65 -6.34 -19.20
C HIS A 55 -10.01 -7.72 -19.45
N GLU A 56 -10.42 -8.40 -20.53
CA GLU A 56 -9.75 -9.61 -21.02
C GLU A 56 -8.34 -9.29 -21.52
N ALA A 57 -8.15 -8.21 -22.29
CA ALA A 57 -6.83 -7.78 -22.74
C ALA A 57 -5.90 -7.39 -21.57
N ALA A 58 -6.40 -6.70 -20.54
CA ALA A 58 -5.63 -6.37 -19.35
C ALA A 58 -5.28 -7.60 -18.49
N ALA A 59 -6.19 -8.57 -18.39
CA ALA A 59 -5.95 -9.82 -17.67
C ALA A 59 -4.94 -10.71 -18.41
N GLU A 60 -5.07 -10.87 -19.73
CA GLU A 60 -4.12 -11.62 -20.57
C GLU A 60 -2.71 -11.00 -20.53
N GLU A 61 -2.59 -9.69 -20.69
CA GLU A 61 -1.28 -9.01 -20.64
C GLU A 61 -0.68 -9.03 -19.23
N SER A 62 -1.51 -8.95 -18.18
CA SER A 62 -1.02 -9.13 -16.80
C SER A 62 -0.44 -10.53 -16.58
N SER A 63 -0.97 -11.55 -17.26
CA SER A 63 -0.45 -12.92 -17.18
C SER A 63 0.81 -13.14 -18.03
N GLU A 64 0.94 -12.43 -19.16
CA GLU A 64 2.16 -12.42 -19.99
C GLU A 64 3.31 -11.65 -19.32
N VAL A 65 3.00 -10.54 -18.64
CA VAL A 65 3.98 -9.67 -17.97
C VAL A 65 4.31 -10.17 -16.56
N TYR A 66 3.38 -10.85 -15.88
CA TYR A 66 3.55 -11.38 -14.52
C TYR A 66 3.20 -12.88 -14.45
N PRO A 67 4.14 -13.78 -14.79
CA PRO A 67 3.88 -15.22 -14.88
C PRO A 67 3.46 -15.89 -13.54
N SER A 68 3.68 -15.21 -12.42
CA SER A 68 3.49 -15.78 -11.07
C SER A 68 2.42 -15.09 -10.20
N ARG A 69 1.79 -13.98 -10.66
CA ARG A 69 0.69 -13.17 -10.06
C ARG A 69 1.05 -11.67 -10.00
N VAL A 70 0.08 -10.80 -10.31
CA VAL A 70 0.21 -9.34 -10.20
C VAL A 70 0.54 -8.93 -8.75
N PRO A 71 1.58 -8.12 -8.51
CA PRO A 71 1.90 -7.63 -7.18
C PRO A 71 0.76 -6.78 -6.56
N PRO A 72 0.53 -6.85 -5.23
CA PRO A 72 -0.58 -6.11 -4.58
C PRO A 72 -0.58 -4.61 -4.83
N SER A 73 0.60 -3.98 -4.88
CA SER A 73 0.73 -2.54 -5.13
C SER A 73 0.45 -2.10 -6.57
N LEU A 74 0.32 -3.06 -7.49
CA LEU A 74 -0.08 -2.85 -8.88
C LEU A 74 -1.49 -3.40 -9.19
N SER A 75 -2.15 -4.00 -8.19
CA SER A 75 -3.51 -4.55 -8.30
C SER A 75 -4.57 -3.46 -8.54
N ASP A 76 -5.79 -3.87 -8.87
CA ASP A 76 -6.95 -2.96 -8.90
C ASP A 76 -7.46 -2.60 -7.50
N VAL A 77 -7.18 -3.45 -6.52
CA VAL A 77 -7.61 -3.26 -5.12
C VAL A 77 -6.46 -2.71 -4.29
N PRO A 78 -6.67 -1.63 -3.52
CA PRO A 78 -5.63 -1.08 -2.66
C PRO A 78 -5.18 -2.13 -1.62
N PRO A 79 -3.86 -2.36 -1.45
CA PRO A 79 -3.37 -3.23 -0.40
C PRO A 79 -3.59 -2.57 0.97
N GLU A 80 -3.74 -3.37 2.03
CA GLU A 80 -3.96 -2.89 3.41
C GLU A 80 -2.86 -1.93 3.90
N SER A 81 -1.67 -2.01 3.32
CA SER A 81 -0.56 -1.11 3.62
C SER A 81 -0.75 0.30 3.05
N THR A 82 -1.63 0.49 2.06
CA THR A 82 -1.96 1.81 1.51
C THR A 82 -2.95 2.49 2.42
N ILE A 83 -2.59 3.66 2.96
CA ILE A 83 -3.46 4.42 3.86
C ILE A 83 -4.12 5.55 3.06
N MET A 84 -5.45 5.54 3.04
CA MET A 84 -6.32 6.57 2.45
C MET A 84 -7.54 6.75 3.37
N SER A 85 -8.31 7.82 3.19
CA SER A 85 -9.48 8.02 4.07
C SER A 85 -10.57 7.00 3.74
N THR A 86 -11.22 6.50 4.79
CA THR A 86 -12.24 5.45 4.72
C THR A 86 -13.66 5.97 4.49
N SER A 87 -13.85 7.29 4.34
CA SER A 87 -15.15 7.86 4.01
C SER A 87 -15.57 7.44 2.59
N THR A 88 -16.53 6.53 2.54
CA THR A 88 -17.10 5.91 1.33
C THR A 88 -18.12 6.79 0.59
N SER A 89 -18.25 8.06 0.96
CA SER A 89 -19.19 8.99 0.35
C SER A 89 -18.75 9.36 -1.08
N THR A 90 -19.40 8.80 -2.10
CA THR A 90 -19.18 9.17 -3.50
C THR A 90 -19.80 10.52 -3.88
N GLU A 91 -20.57 11.14 -2.97
CA GLU A 91 -21.16 12.45 -3.14
C GLU A 91 -20.13 13.54 -2.81
N THR A 92 -19.53 14.14 -3.84
CA THR A 92 -18.70 15.35 -3.75
C THR A 92 -19.51 16.62 -3.45
N ALA A 93 -20.82 16.50 -3.22
CA ALA A 93 -21.70 17.60 -2.89
C ALA A 93 -21.44 18.09 -1.45
N GLY A 94 -20.33 18.82 -1.27
CA GLY A 94 -19.95 19.45 -0.01
C GLY A 94 -18.52 19.19 0.45
N THR A 95 -17.78 18.29 -0.21
CA THR A 95 -16.36 18.02 0.11
C THR A 95 -15.44 18.81 -0.82
N THR A 96 -14.21 19.07 -0.37
CA THR A 96 -13.24 19.82 -1.19
C THR A 96 -12.73 18.97 -2.38
N GLY A 97 -12.89 17.65 -2.29
CA GLY A 97 -12.36 16.65 -3.22
C GLY A 97 -10.84 16.46 -3.10
N TRP A 98 -10.20 17.11 -2.12
CA TRP A 98 -8.80 16.86 -1.80
C TRP A 98 -8.69 15.69 -0.84
N GLU A 99 -7.72 14.82 -1.09
CA GLU A 99 -7.40 13.71 -0.22
C GLU A 99 -5.89 13.50 -0.13
N THR A 100 -5.40 13.03 1.02
CA THR A 100 -4.01 12.58 1.18
C THR A 100 -3.94 11.07 1.18
N ILE A 101 -3.02 10.54 0.38
CA ILE A 101 -2.74 9.12 0.21
C ILE A 101 -1.30 8.87 0.66
N LEU A 102 -1.09 7.87 1.51
CA LEU A 102 0.24 7.45 1.97
C LEU A 102 0.61 6.12 1.32
N LEU A 103 1.67 6.15 0.51
CA LEU A 103 2.21 4.99 -0.20
C LEU A 103 3.46 4.48 0.53
N PRO A 104 3.48 3.25 1.06
CA PRO A 104 4.67 2.69 1.70
C PRO A 104 5.81 2.54 0.69
N LEU A 105 6.99 3.09 0.99
CA LEU A 105 8.15 3.03 0.09
C LEU A 105 8.67 1.60 -0.14
N ASN A 106 8.39 0.67 0.78
CA ASN A 106 8.72 -0.75 0.63
C ASN A 106 7.71 -1.54 -0.22
N ALA A 107 6.54 -0.96 -0.52
CA ALA A 107 5.50 -1.61 -1.31
C ALA A 107 5.66 -1.32 -2.81
N PHE A 108 6.49 -0.34 -3.18
CA PHE A 108 6.79 -0.07 -4.59
C PHE A 108 7.50 -1.25 -5.23
N VAL A 109 7.08 -1.58 -6.44
CA VAL A 109 7.55 -2.72 -7.19
C VAL A 109 8.58 -2.28 -8.21
N ARG A 110 9.76 -2.89 -8.20
CA ARG A 110 10.82 -2.63 -9.18
C ARG A 110 10.45 -3.25 -10.52
N THR A 111 10.51 -2.41 -11.55
CA THR A 111 10.21 -2.74 -12.94
C THR A 111 11.30 -2.21 -13.86
N ASN A 112 11.45 -2.83 -15.03
CA ASN A 112 12.35 -2.42 -16.09
C ASN A 112 11.62 -2.58 -17.42
N HIS A 113 11.51 -1.49 -18.18
CA HIS A 113 10.71 -1.46 -19.42
C HIS A 113 9.28 -2.04 -19.28
N GLY A 114 8.65 -1.85 -18.11
CA GLY A 114 7.29 -2.34 -17.82
C GLY A 114 7.22 -3.78 -17.27
N LEU A 115 8.33 -4.53 -17.27
CA LEU A 115 8.40 -5.88 -16.73
C LEU A 115 8.85 -5.85 -15.28
N VAL A 116 8.23 -6.66 -14.41
CA VAL A 116 8.69 -6.81 -13.03
C VAL A 116 10.02 -7.54 -12.99
N VAL A 117 10.99 -6.96 -12.27
CA VAL A 117 12.34 -7.52 -12.16
C VAL A 117 12.54 -8.18 -10.81
N GLU A 118 12.84 -9.46 -10.82
CA GLU A 118 13.31 -10.19 -9.64
C GLU A 118 14.85 -10.30 -9.61
N PRO A 119 15.49 -10.33 -8.43
CA PRO A 119 14.90 -10.20 -7.10
C PRO A 119 14.41 -8.76 -6.85
N GLN A 120 13.34 -8.59 -6.08
CA GLN A 120 12.95 -7.24 -5.65
C GLN A 120 13.99 -6.68 -4.67
N THR A 121 14.41 -5.44 -4.89
CA THR A 121 15.30 -4.72 -3.97
C THR A 121 14.54 -3.54 -3.37
N SER A 122 14.79 -3.22 -2.11
CA SER A 122 14.24 -2.00 -1.50
C SER A 122 14.74 -0.76 -2.24
N ILE A 123 13.85 0.22 -2.43
CA ILE A 123 14.18 1.54 -2.98
C ILE A 123 15.34 2.18 -2.20
N LEU A 124 16.33 2.74 -2.91
CA LEU A 124 17.35 3.60 -2.29
C LEU A 124 16.80 4.99 -1.96
N ARG A 125 16.20 5.12 -0.77
CA ARG A 125 15.46 6.32 -0.34
C ARG A 125 16.30 7.58 -0.21
N GLN A 126 17.62 7.45 -0.09
CA GLN A 126 18.57 8.57 0.01
C GLN A 126 19.00 9.14 -1.36
N ARG A 127 18.70 8.45 -2.46
CA ARG A 127 19.17 8.81 -3.81
C ARG A 127 18.04 8.76 -4.82
N VAL A 128 16.97 9.49 -4.52
CA VAL A 128 15.85 9.67 -5.44
C VAL A 128 16.25 10.65 -6.54
N LYS A 129 16.10 10.23 -7.79
CA LYS A 129 16.36 11.02 -8.99
C LYS A 129 15.10 11.75 -9.45
N SER A 130 13.97 11.05 -9.49
CA SER A 130 12.72 11.59 -9.99
C SER A 130 11.51 10.90 -9.37
N ILE A 131 10.40 11.63 -9.34
CA ILE A 131 9.06 11.12 -9.06
C ILE A 131 8.20 11.46 -10.28
N GLY A 132 7.58 10.46 -10.88
CA GLY A 132 6.71 10.59 -12.03
C GLY A 132 5.29 10.14 -11.72
N ILE A 133 4.32 10.70 -12.43
CA ILE A 133 2.92 10.25 -12.39
C ILE A 133 2.58 9.73 -13.79
N GLY A 134 2.07 8.50 -13.85
CA GLY A 134 1.61 7.88 -15.09
C GLY A 134 0.09 7.66 -15.08
N LEU A 135 -0.54 7.74 -16.23
CA LEU A 135 -1.93 7.32 -16.45
C LEU A 135 -1.90 5.92 -17.09
N THR A 136 -2.61 4.96 -16.51
CA THR A 136 -2.50 3.53 -16.87
C THR A 136 -3.82 2.88 -17.20
N ASP A 137 -4.89 3.66 -17.43
CA ASP A 137 -6.21 3.11 -17.74
C ASP A 137 -6.43 2.79 -19.23
N ARG A 138 -5.53 3.21 -20.12
CA ARG A 138 -5.62 3.01 -21.59
C ARG A 138 -6.91 3.56 -22.21
N VAL A 139 -7.61 4.44 -21.51
CA VAL A 139 -8.79 5.12 -22.02
C VAL A 139 -8.35 6.41 -22.70
N GLU A 140 -8.75 6.65 -23.94
CA GLU A 140 -8.52 7.97 -24.55
C GLU A 140 -9.54 8.97 -24.00
N GLY A 141 -9.10 10.16 -23.61
CA GLY A 141 -10.00 11.18 -23.09
C GLY A 141 -9.33 12.17 -22.15
N PRO A 142 -10.08 13.19 -21.70
CA PRO A 142 -9.57 14.17 -20.76
C PRO A 142 -9.20 13.51 -19.42
N TYR A 143 -8.21 14.09 -18.75
CA TYR A 143 -7.83 13.72 -17.39
C TYR A 143 -7.75 14.98 -16.52
N ASP A 144 -8.10 14.86 -15.24
CA ASP A 144 -7.95 15.92 -14.24
C ASP A 144 -7.39 15.32 -12.94
N LEU A 145 -6.07 15.33 -12.85
CA LEU A 145 -5.35 15.05 -11.60
C LEU A 145 -4.66 16.33 -11.12
N ARG A 146 -5.08 16.82 -9.96
CA ARG A 146 -4.50 18.00 -9.32
C ARG A 146 -3.66 17.56 -8.15
N ILE A 147 -2.45 18.10 -8.08
CA ILE A 147 -1.48 17.78 -7.03
C ILE A 147 -1.26 19.04 -6.21
N HIS A 148 -1.56 18.95 -4.92
CA HIS A 148 -1.28 20.03 -3.98
C HIS A 148 0.13 19.91 -3.40
N LYS A 149 0.50 18.70 -2.95
CA LYS A 149 1.79 18.44 -2.29
C LYS A 149 2.21 16.98 -2.47
N ILE A 150 3.50 16.75 -2.68
CA ILE A 150 4.16 15.44 -2.61
C ILE A 150 5.30 15.56 -1.61
N TRP A 151 5.37 14.67 -0.62
CA TRP A 151 6.43 14.70 0.39
C TRP A 151 6.71 13.31 0.97
N ALA A 152 7.91 13.11 1.50
CA ALA A 152 8.26 11.90 2.23
C ALA A 152 7.98 12.09 3.73
N THR A 153 7.46 11.06 4.40
CA THR A 153 7.09 11.15 5.82
C THR A 153 7.18 9.82 6.57
N ASN A 154 7.26 9.89 7.90
CA ASN A 154 7.06 8.76 8.83
C ASN A 154 5.73 8.87 9.61
N GLY A 155 4.94 9.90 9.35
CA GLY A 155 3.72 10.23 10.08
C GLY A 155 3.42 11.72 10.00
N MET A 156 2.18 12.11 10.29
CA MET A 156 1.79 13.52 10.26
C MET A 156 1.93 14.15 11.65
N SER A 157 2.56 15.32 11.72
CA SER A 157 2.56 16.15 12.93
C SER A 157 1.17 16.75 13.19
N GLU A 158 0.93 17.24 14.41
CA GLU A 158 -0.34 17.87 14.77
C GLU A 158 -0.69 19.06 13.85
N ALA A 159 0.31 19.86 13.48
CA ALA A 159 0.13 20.96 12.55
C ALA A 159 -0.26 20.50 11.13
N GLU A 160 0.34 19.40 10.64
CA GLU A 160 0.00 18.82 9.34
C GLU A 160 -1.40 18.20 9.35
N ILE A 161 -1.82 17.63 10.48
CA ILE A 161 -3.18 17.10 10.66
C ILE A 161 -4.22 18.21 10.64
N GLU A 162 -3.95 19.34 11.30
CA GLU A 162 -4.86 20.48 11.27
C GLU A 162 -4.95 21.09 9.86
N GLU A 163 -3.82 21.17 9.15
CA GLU A 163 -3.81 21.56 7.74
C GLU A 163 -4.60 20.56 6.86
N GLU A 164 -4.43 19.27 7.11
CA GLU A 164 -5.15 18.20 6.41
C GLU A 164 -6.66 18.33 6.62
N ARG A 165 -7.11 18.57 7.86
CA ARG A 165 -8.52 18.83 8.18
C ARG A 165 -9.04 20.09 7.50
N ARG A 166 -8.22 21.13 7.40
CA ARG A 166 -8.61 22.38 6.71
C ARG A 166 -8.77 22.18 5.20
N ILE A 167 -7.88 21.42 4.56
CA ILE A 167 -7.84 21.28 3.09
C ILE A 167 -8.75 20.16 2.61
N CYS A 168 -8.71 18.99 3.25
CA CYS A 168 -9.47 17.81 2.86
C CYS A 168 -10.85 17.75 3.55
N GLY A 169 -11.05 18.47 4.66
CA GLY A 169 -12.35 18.53 5.34
C GLY A 169 -12.77 17.15 5.86
N VAL A 170 -13.95 16.69 5.45
CA VAL A 170 -14.46 15.34 5.77
C VAL A 170 -13.63 14.21 5.16
N ASP A 171 -12.80 14.56 4.18
CA ASP A 171 -11.91 13.66 3.46
C ASP A 171 -10.50 13.62 4.07
N ALA A 172 -10.26 14.34 5.17
CA ALA A 172 -9.00 14.23 5.89
C ALA A 172 -8.80 12.77 6.36
N LEU A 173 -7.55 12.31 6.30
CA LEU A 173 -7.18 11.02 6.90
C LEU A 173 -7.63 11.00 8.37
N PRO A 174 -8.28 9.92 8.84
CA PRO A 174 -8.54 9.78 10.27
C PRO A 174 -7.21 9.92 11.00
N VAL A 175 -7.20 10.66 12.12
CA VAL A 175 -6.01 10.82 12.95
C VAL A 175 -5.69 9.45 13.53
N ASP A 176 -4.92 8.68 12.80
CA ASP A 176 -4.62 7.32 13.19
C ASP A 176 -3.46 7.31 14.19
N GLU A 177 -3.54 6.39 15.14
CA GLU A 177 -2.88 6.41 16.45
C GLU A 177 -1.35 6.49 16.43
N GLY A 178 -0.69 6.32 15.29
CA GLY A 178 0.77 6.37 15.26
C GLY A 178 1.39 7.78 15.23
N VAL A 179 0.58 8.84 15.34
CA VAL A 179 1.05 10.13 15.87
C VAL A 179 1.51 9.97 17.34
N ARG A 180 0.91 9.04 18.11
CA ARG A 180 1.28 8.75 19.51
C ARG A 180 2.26 7.60 19.67
N SER A 181 2.22 6.58 18.81
CA SER A 181 3.07 5.38 18.93
C SER A 181 4.33 5.38 18.05
N GLY A 182 4.56 6.45 17.26
CA GLY A 182 5.73 6.56 16.38
C GLY A 182 5.70 5.62 15.17
N TRP A 183 4.56 4.99 14.86
CA TRP A 183 4.30 4.09 13.72
C TRP A 183 5.31 2.93 13.51
N THR A 184 6.33 2.79 14.35
CA THR A 184 7.12 1.60 14.56
C THR A 184 6.41 0.74 15.61
N ARG A 185 5.30 0.10 15.25
CA ARG A 185 5.11 -1.24 15.79
C ARG A 185 6.14 -2.09 15.08
N GLU A 186 7.27 -2.30 15.74
CA GLU A 186 8.05 -3.48 15.48
C GLU A 186 7.04 -4.61 15.31
N SER A 187 7.06 -5.25 14.15
CA SER A 187 6.74 -6.68 14.11
C SER A 187 7.82 -7.31 14.97
N ALA A 188 7.67 -7.20 16.30
CA ALA A 188 8.44 -7.94 17.27
C ALA A 188 8.14 -9.37 16.89
N GLN A 189 9.10 -9.94 16.17
CA GLN A 189 9.21 -11.35 15.93
C GLN A 189 8.78 -12.03 17.22
N GLN A 190 7.71 -12.80 17.16
CA GLN A 190 7.54 -13.92 18.07
C GLN A 190 8.72 -14.85 17.79
N HIS A 191 9.90 -14.50 18.30
CA HIS A 191 10.89 -15.45 18.74
C HIS A 191 10.29 -16.13 19.97
N THR A 192 9.32 -17.03 19.73
CA THR A 192 9.07 -18.11 20.68
C THR A 192 10.30 -19.00 20.63
N SER A 193 11.24 -18.71 21.54
CA SER A 193 12.19 -19.70 22.01
C SER A 193 11.41 -20.96 22.43
N PRO A 194 11.83 -22.18 22.03
CA PRO A 194 11.20 -23.38 22.52
C PRO A 194 11.48 -23.49 24.01
N GLN A 195 10.50 -23.15 24.86
CA GLN A 195 10.54 -23.51 26.26
C GLN A 195 10.33 -25.02 26.39
N GLU A 196 11.35 -25.68 26.93
CA GLU A 196 11.35 -27.07 27.32
C GLU A 196 10.11 -27.45 28.15
N ALA A 197 9.50 -28.57 27.76
CA ALA A 197 8.43 -29.21 28.51
C ALA A 197 8.86 -29.53 29.95
N PRO A 198 8.02 -29.27 30.97
CA PRO A 198 8.32 -29.66 32.34
C PRO A 198 8.22 -31.19 32.48
N LYS A 199 9.35 -31.82 32.81
CA LYS A 199 9.47 -33.25 33.14
C LYS A 199 8.74 -33.55 34.46
N ALA A 200 7.59 -34.19 34.40
CA ALA A 200 6.95 -34.82 35.55
C ALA A 200 7.78 -36.04 36.00
N LYS A 201 8.21 -36.05 37.27
CA LYS A 201 8.89 -37.18 37.91
C LYS A 201 7.98 -37.84 38.96
N LYS A 202 8.04 -39.18 38.96
CA LYS A 202 7.57 -40.16 39.98
C LYS A 202 6.06 -40.46 39.94
N GLY A 203 5.61 -41.71 39.99
CA GLY A 203 6.31 -42.97 40.15
C GLY A 203 5.32 -44.13 40.05
N LEU A 204 5.66 -45.13 39.23
CA LEU A 204 4.92 -46.38 39.09
C LEU A 204 5.29 -47.28 40.28
N LYS A 205 4.61 -47.11 41.42
CA LYS A 205 4.54 -48.09 42.54
C LYS A 205 3.54 -47.64 43.61
N ALA A 206 2.26 -47.62 43.26
CA ALA A 206 1.17 -47.86 44.20
C ALA A 206 0.29 -48.95 43.57
N LEU A 207 0.77 -50.16 43.75
CA LEU A 207 0.14 -51.41 43.35
C LEU A 207 -1.12 -51.63 44.19
N ARG A 208 -2.21 -52.01 43.52
CA ARG A 208 -2.90 -53.28 43.75
C ARG A 208 -3.25 -53.56 45.23
N SER A 209 -4.45 -53.18 45.65
CA SER A 209 -5.31 -53.99 46.54
C SER A 209 -6.61 -53.26 46.88
N GLU A 210 -7.61 -53.46 46.03
CA GLU A 210 -8.96 -53.76 46.52
C GLU A 210 -9.28 -55.14 45.91
N TRP A 211 -9.17 -56.18 46.73
CA TRP A 211 -9.81 -57.47 46.53
C TRP A 211 -10.96 -57.50 47.56
N ASP A 212 -12.10 -58.04 47.15
CA ASP A 212 -13.34 -58.25 47.92
C ASP A 212 -14.17 -56.99 48.24
N GLN A 213 -15.18 -56.69 47.42
CA GLN A 213 -16.56 -57.17 47.65
C GLN A 213 -17.47 -56.96 46.43
#